data_AF-A0A2E0SXX7-F1
#
_entry.id   AF-A0A2E0SXX7-F1
#
_cell.length_a   1.000
_cell.length_b   1.000
_cell.length_c   1.000
_cell.angle_alpha   90.00
_cell.angle_beta   90.00
_cell.angle_gamma   90.00
#
_symmetry.space_group_name_H-M   'P 1'
#
loop_
_entity.id
_entity.type
_entity.pdbx_description
1 polymer ?
#
loop_
_entity_poly.entity_id
_entity_poly.type
_entity_poly.pdbx_seq_one_letter_code
_entity_poly.pdbx_strand_id
1 'polypeptide(L)'
;APASAPAKKPAATRYVGSAPISAERYSADFAKIATEVLTNLAASGAKLTISLSIDAIHPDGFTEQQLRTIRENATTLKFTTNEFEAE
;
A
#
# COMPACT_ATOMS: atom_id res chain seq x y z
N ALA A 1 1.41 10.48 52.28
CA ALA A 1 0.61 10.42 51.04
C ALA A 1 1.03 9.18 50.27
N PRO A 2 0.13 8.29 49.83
CA PRO A 2 0.56 7.21 48.97
C PRO A 2 0.85 7.79 47.58
N ALA A 3 2.03 7.51 47.06
CA ALA A 3 2.44 7.91 45.73
C ALA A 3 1.55 7.21 44.69
N SER A 4 0.96 8.01 43.80
CA SER A 4 0.21 7.54 42.64
C SER A 4 1.12 6.70 41.74
N ALA A 5 0.77 5.42 41.55
CA ALA A 5 1.44 4.55 40.59
C ALA A 5 1.33 5.13 39.18
N PRO A 6 2.38 5.07 38.33
CA PRO A 6 2.31 5.60 36.97
C PRO A 6 1.28 4.80 36.17
N ALA A 7 0.34 5.50 35.53
CA ALA A 7 -0.64 4.89 34.64
C ALA A 7 0.09 4.19 33.48
N LYS A 8 -0.18 2.89 33.27
CA LYS A 8 0.33 2.14 32.11
C LYS A 8 -0.11 2.85 30.83
N LYS A 9 0.85 3.20 29.97
CA LYS A 9 0.56 3.68 28.62
C LYS A 9 -0.26 2.62 27.88
N PRO A 10 -1.31 3.00 27.13
CA PRO A 10 -2.08 2.04 26.35
C PRO A 10 -1.17 1.31 25.35
N ALA A 11 -1.41 0.02 25.15
CA ALA A 11 -0.66 -0.78 24.19
C ALA A 11 -0.95 -0.31 22.75
N ALA A 12 0.08 -0.30 21.89
CA ALA A 12 -0.10 -0.06 20.47
C ALA A 12 -0.67 -1.32 19.80
N THR A 13 -1.93 -1.26 19.36
CA THR A 13 -2.67 -2.42 18.83
C THR A 13 -2.92 -2.37 17.33
N ARG A 14 -2.61 -1.24 16.67
CA ARG A 14 -2.83 -1.05 15.23
C ARG A 14 -1.62 -0.35 14.61
N TYR A 15 -1.10 -0.94 13.54
CA TYR A 15 -0.12 -0.31 12.66
C TYR A 15 -0.82 0.22 11.41
N VAL A 16 -0.48 1.45 11.00
CA VAL A 16 -0.87 2.05 9.72
C VAL A 16 0.38 2.72 9.18
N GLY A 17 0.78 2.38 7.96
CA GLY A 17 1.99 2.91 7.34
C GLY A 17 1.86 2.97 5.83
N SER A 18 2.56 3.93 5.24
CA SER A 18 2.78 4.06 3.80
C SER A 18 4.24 4.41 3.57
N ALA A 19 4.76 4.01 2.41
CA ALA A 19 6.10 4.37 1.99
C ALA A 19 6.04 4.75 0.50
N PRO A 20 6.79 5.78 0.08
CA PRO A 20 6.96 6.06 -1.35
C PRO A 20 7.72 4.92 -2.01
N ILE A 21 7.37 4.60 -3.25
CA ILE A 21 7.99 3.55 -4.04
C ILE A 21 8.46 4.17 -5.35
N SER A 22 9.72 3.97 -5.72
CA SER A 22 10.29 4.50 -6.96
C SER A 22 9.66 3.81 -8.17
N ALA A 23 9.19 4.59 -9.14
CA ALA A 23 8.64 4.07 -10.39
C ALA A 23 9.70 3.34 -11.25
N GLU A 24 10.98 3.65 -11.05
CA GLU A 24 12.11 3.02 -11.73
C GLU A 24 12.54 1.71 -11.07
N ARG A 25 12.22 1.52 -9.79
CA ARG A 25 12.71 0.40 -8.97
C ARG A 25 11.63 -0.26 -8.10
N TYR A 26 10.37 -0.16 -8.50
CA TYR A 26 9.24 -0.55 -7.67
C TYR A 26 9.35 -1.98 -7.13
N SER A 27 9.80 -2.93 -7.96
CA SER A 27 9.97 -4.33 -7.53
C SER A 27 10.95 -4.49 -6.37
N ALA A 28 12.08 -3.77 -6.38
CA ALA A 28 13.10 -3.86 -5.33
C ALA A 28 12.63 -3.19 -4.03
N ASP A 29 12.00 -2.02 -4.13
CA ASP A 29 11.46 -1.30 -2.99
C ASP A 29 10.34 -2.12 -2.31
N PHE A 30 9.42 -2.72 -3.09
CA PHE A 30 8.41 -3.62 -2.57
C PHE A 30 9.02 -4.84 -1.86
N ALA A 31 10.05 -5.46 -2.45
CA ALA A 31 10.72 -6.61 -1.84
C ALA A 31 11.36 -6.25 -0.49
N LYS A 32 11.96 -5.06 -0.39
CA LYS A 32 12.51 -4.54 0.86
C LYS A 32 11.42 -4.31 1.91
N ILE A 33 10.31 -3.63 1.54
CA ILE A 33 9.17 -3.41 2.44
C ILE A 33 8.57 -4.75 2.92
N ALA A 34 8.46 -5.72 2.01
CA ALA A 34 7.96 -7.04 2.35
C ALA A 34 8.84 -7.73 3.40
N THR A 35 10.16 -7.68 3.23
CA THR A 35 11.12 -8.36 4.11
C THR A 35 11.30 -7.65 5.45
N GLU A 36 11.36 -6.32 5.45
CA GLU A 36 11.68 -5.53 6.65
C GLU A 36 10.45 -5.20 7.50
N VAL A 37 9.27 -5.04 6.88
CA VAL A 37 8.06 -4.59 7.57
C VAL A 37 6.99 -5.68 7.58
N LEU A 38 6.60 -6.19 6.41
CA LEU A 38 5.47 -7.13 6.34
C LEU A 38 5.79 -8.47 7.01
N THR A 39 7.01 -8.98 6.86
CA THR A 39 7.46 -10.19 7.56
C THR A 39 7.37 -10.04 9.08
N ASN A 40 7.79 -8.89 9.63
CA ASN A 40 7.73 -8.65 11.07
C ASN A 40 6.29 -8.56 11.58
N LEU A 41 5.41 -7.86 10.85
CA LEU A 41 3.99 -7.78 11.21
C LEU A 41 3.27 -9.14 11.09
N ALA A 42 3.61 -9.93 10.08
CA ALA A 42 3.07 -11.28 9.93
C ALA A 42 3.54 -12.19 11.07
N ALA A 43 4.83 -12.14 11.42
CA ALA A 43 5.42 -12.91 12.52
C ALA A 43 4.84 -12.53 13.89
N SER A 44 4.33 -11.30 14.06
CA SER A 44 3.65 -10.89 15.29
C SER A 44 2.22 -11.44 15.41
N GLY A 45 1.72 -12.17 14.41
CA GLY A 45 0.34 -12.65 14.36
C GLY A 45 -0.68 -11.55 14.05
N ALA A 46 -0.25 -10.39 13.54
CA ALA A 46 -1.17 -9.32 13.18
C ALA A 46 -2.03 -9.73 11.98
N LYS A 47 -3.32 -9.37 12.01
CA LYS A 47 -4.16 -9.43 10.82
C LYS A 47 -3.75 -8.33 9.86
N LEU A 48 -3.21 -8.71 8.71
CA LEU A 48 -2.74 -7.79 7.69
C LEU A 48 -3.80 -7.52 6.62
N THR A 49 -3.97 -6.25 6.28
CA THR A 49 -4.62 -5.79 5.06
C THR A 49 -3.61 -4.93 4.32
N ILE A 50 -3.28 -5.28 3.08
CA ILE A 50 -2.30 -4.58 2.25
C ILE A 50 -3.04 -4.05 1.03
N SER A 51 -2.87 -2.76 0.73
CA SER A 51 -3.45 -2.10 -0.44
C SER A 51 -2.36 -1.37 -1.21
N LEU A 52 -2.43 -1.44 -2.54
CA LEU A 52 -1.60 -0.66 -3.45
C LEU A 52 -2.48 0.39 -4.14
N SER A 53 -2.01 1.64 -4.17
CA SER A 53 -2.58 2.71 -4.97
C SER A 53 -1.60 3.06 -6.07
N ILE A 54 -2.07 3.16 -7.31
CA ILE A 54 -1.28 3.55 -8.46
C ILE A 54 -1.83 4.88 -8.96
N ASP A 55 -0.94 5.86 -9.11
CA ASP A 55 -1.23 7.16 -9.71
C ASP A 55 -0.27 7.32 -10.89
N ALA A 56 -0.83 7.58 -12.07
CA ALA A 56 -0.08 7.66 -13.32
C ALA A 56 -0.66 8.75 -14.21
N ILE A 57 0.17 9.73 -14.53
CA ILE A 57 -0.15 10.83 -15.43
C ILE A 57 0.60 10.61 -16.74
N HIS A 58 -0.13 10.66 -17.85
CA HIS A 58 0.44 10.67 -19.20
C HIS A 58 -0.03 11.95 -19.91
N PRO A 59 0.83 12.97 -20.06
CA PRO A 59 0.42 14.28 -20.59
C PRO A 59 -0.23 14.22 -21.98
N ASP A 60 0.21 13.31 -22.84
CA ASP A 60 -0.35 13.15 -24.19
C ASP A 60 -1.56 12.20 -24.23
N GLY A 61 -2.01 11.73 -23.05
CA GLY A 61 -3.08 10.75 -22.91
C GLY A 61 -2.67 9.31 -23.24
N PHE A 62 -3.48 8.36 -22.80
CA PHE A 62 -3.29 6.94 -23.13
C PHE A 62 -4.04 6.58 -24.42
N THR A 63 -3.42 5.74 -25.25
CA THR A 63 -4.10 5.18 -26.43
C THR A 63 -5.26 4.26 -26.03
N GLU A 64 -6.24 4.09 -26.93
CA GLU A 64 -7.36 3.16 -26.68
C GLU A 64 -6.90 1.74 -26.37
N GLN A 65 -5.83 1.28 -27.03
CA GLN A 65 -5.24 -0.03 -26.78
C GLN A 65 -4.67 -0.11 -25.36
N GLN A 66 -3.91 0.89 -24.91
CA GLN A 66 -3.38 0.94 -23.55
C GLN A 66 -4.50 0.96 -22.50
N LEU A 67 -5.52 1.82 -22.70
CA LEU A 67 -6.67 1.91 -21.81
C LEU A 67 -7.38 0.56 -21.67
N ARG A 68 -7.62 -0.13 -22.80
CA ARG A 68 -8.25 -1.45 -22.80
C ARG A 68 -7.40 -2.46 -22.03
N THR A 69 -6.12 -2.58 -22.37
CA THR A 69 -5.21 -3.52 -21.74
C THR A 69 -5.07 -3.29 -20.23
N ILE A 70 -4.93 -2.02 -19.79
CA ILE A 70 -4.82 -1.70 -18.36
C ILE A 70 -6.12 -2.05 -17.63
N ARG A 71 -7.28 -1.67 -18.17
CA ARG A 71 -8.58 -1.98 -17.55
C ARG A 71 -8.81 -3.48 -17.44
N GLU A 72 -8.54 -4.25 -18.49
CA GLU A 72 -8.69 -5.70 -18.49
C GLU A 72 -7.80 -6.35 -17.43
N ASN A 73 -6.51 -5.97 -17.39
CA ASN A 73 -5.58 -6.48 -16.38
C ASN A 73 -6.04 -6.11 -14.96
N ALA A 74 -6.44 -4.87 -14.72
CA ALA A 74 -6.92 -4.41 -13.42
C ALA A 74 -8.19 -5.16 -12.99
N THR A 75 -9.12 -5.43 -13.90
CA THR A 75 -10.29 -6.28 -13.64
C THR A 75 -9.89 -7.71 -13.29
N THR A 76 -8.99 -8.34 -14.05
CA THR A 76 -8.50 -9.70 -13.76
C THR A 76 -7.80 -9.78 -12.40
N LEU A 77 -7.01 -8.75 -12.07
CA LEU A 77 -6.31 -8.62 -10.79
C LEU A 77 -7.21 -8.09 -9.66
N LYS A 78 -8.50 -7.88 -9.93
CA LYS A 78 -9.52 -7.46 -8.96
C LYS A 78 -9.18 -6.16 -8.24
N PHE A 79 -8.65 -5.19 -8.98
CA PHE A 79 -8.46 -3.84 -8.47
C PHE A 79 -9.81 -3.30 -7.97
N THR A 80 -9.82 -2.74 -6.76
CA THR A 80 -11.02 -2.13 -6.18
C THR A 80 -11.35 -0.79 -6.82
N THR A 81 -10.34 -0.12 -7.37
CA THR A 81 -10.45 1.15 -8.11
C THR A 81 -9.75 0.96 -9.45
N ASN A 82 -10.49 1.17 -10.55
CA ASN A 82 -10.02 0.96 -11.91
C ASN A 82 -10.68 2.01 -12.83
N GLU A 83 -10.21 3.24 -12.71
CA GLU A 83 -10.80 4.41 -13.35
C GLU A 83 -9.70 5.19 -14.09
N PHE A 84 -10.08 5.82 -15.20
CA PHE A 84 -9.25 6.79 -15.90
C PHE A 84 -10.04 8.08 -15.93
N GLU A 85 -9.41 9.17 -15.50
CA GLU A 85 -9.99 10.50 -15.53
C GLU A 85 -9.45 11.25 -16.74
N ALA A 86 -10.31 12.04 -17.39
CA ALA A 86 -9.88 13.01 -18.38
C ALA A 86 -9.68 14.33 -17.63
N GLU A 87 -8.44 14.80 -17.54
CA GLU A 87 -8.11 16.13 -17.01
C GLU A 87 -8.26 17.20 -18.09
#